data_AF-A0AAV5TCK9-F1
#
_entry.id   AF-A0AAV5TCK9-F1
#
_cell.length_a   1.000
_cell.length_b   1.000
_cell.length_c   1.000
_cell.angle_alpha   90.00
_cell.angle_beta   90.00
_cell.angle_gamma   90.00
#
_symmetry.space_group_name_H-M   'P 1'
#
loop_
_entity.id
_entity.type
_entity.pdbx_description
1 polymer ?
#
loop_
_entity_poly.entity_id
_entity_poly.type
_entity_poly.pdbx_seq_one_letter_code
_entity_poly.pdbx_strand_id
1 'polypeptide(L)' 'FGQLPVLEVDGEQLGQTYAINRYLAQQFGFAGATRLEAARVDAVADLQQDYYLAVYPIYPVLLGFAKGDKEQLKKDIAIP' A
#
# COMPACT_ATOMS: atom_id res chain seq x y z
N PHE A 1 -5.46 -16.90 -0.72
CA PHE A 1 -5.53 -16.16 -2.00
C PHE A 1 -4.39 -16.44 -2.97
N GLY A 2 -3.44 -17.36 -2.68
CA GLY A 2 -2.36 -17.69 -3.62
C GLY A 2 -1.38 -16.55 -3.91
N GLN A 3 -1.37 -15.52 -3.06
CA GLN A 3 -0.58 -14.31 -3.21
C GLN A 3 0.17 -14.01 -1.92
N LEU A 4 1.34 -13.39 -2.04
CA LEU A 4 2.10 -12.82 -0.94
C LEU A 4 1.85 -11.30 -0.86
N PRO A 5 2.00 -10.67 0.33
CA PRO A 5 2.43 -11.27 1.60
C PRO A 5 1.32 -12.03 2.35
N VAL A 6 1.75 -12.92 3.26
CA VAL A 6 0.90 -13.62 4.24
C VAL A 6 1.59 -13.55 5.61
N LEU A 7 0.84 -13.15 6.63
CA LEU A 7 1.23 -13.21 8.04
C LEU A 7 0.67 -14.50 8.65
N GLU A 8 1.45 -15.18 9.49
CA GLU A 8 0.98 -16.31 10.30
C GLU A 8 0.95 -15.91 11.78
N VAL A 9 -0.18 -16.11 12.45
CA VAL A 9 -0.38 -15.83 13.88
C VAL A 9 -0.93 -17.10 14.51
N ASP A 10 -0.14 -17.76 15.37
CA ASP A 10 -0.53 -19.01 16.06
C ASP A 10 -1.06 -20.12 15.11
N GLY A 11 -0.49 -20.20 13.91
CA GLY A 11 -0.89 -21.16 12.87
C GLY A 11 -2.07 -20.70 11.99
N GLU A 12 -2.69 -19.55 12.27
CA GLU A 12 -3.69 -18.93 11.39
C GLU A 12 -3.05 -17.99 10.37
N GLN A 13 -3.46 -18.09 9.10
CA GLN A 13 -2.91 -17.28 8.01
C GLN A 13 -3.79 -16.06 7.70
N LEU A 14 -3.19 -14.87 7.72
CA LEU A 14 -3.78 -13.61 7.30
C LEU A 14 -3.06 -13.09 6.03
N GLY A 15 -3.76 -13.08 4.90
CA GLY A 15 -3.28 -12.44 3.68
C GLY A 15 -3.65 -10.95 3.60
N GLN A 16 -3.25 -10.32 2.49
CA GLN A 16 -3.47 -8.90 2.17
C GLN A 16 -2.63 -7.91 2.98
N THR A 17 -1.76 -7.18 2.29
CA THR A 17 -0.80 -6.22 2.87
C THR A 17 -1.43 -5.27 3.88
N TYR A 18 -2.54 -4.59 3.53
CA TYR A 18 -3.18 -3.62 4.42
C TYR A 18 -3.94 -4.27 5.58
N ALA A 19 -4.45 -5.50 5.41
CA ALA A 19 -5.06 -6.24 6.52
C ALA A 19 -4.01 -6.65 7.55
N ILE A 20 -2.86 -7.15 7.08
CA ILE A 20 -1.68 -7.48 7.90
C ILE A 20 -1.20 -6.24 8.65
N ASN A 21 -1.02 -5.11 7.94
CA ASN A 21 -0.53 -3.86 8.54
C ASN A 21 -1.48 -3.35 9.62
N ARG A 22 -2.79 -3.33 9.36
CA ARG A 22 -3.80 -2.91 10.36
C ARG A 22 -3.81 -3.82 11.58
N TYR A 23 -3.74 -5.14 11.37
CA TYR A 23 -3.67 -6.10 12.47
C TYR A 23 -2.46 -5.81 13.39
N LEU A 24 -1.25 -5.74 12.82
CA LEU A 24 -0.03 -5.48 13.59
C LEU A 24 -0.03 -4.08 14.23
N ALA A 25 -0.53 -3.07 13.52
CA ALA A 25 -0.62 -1.71 14.05
C ALA A 25 -1.54 -1.64 15.28
N GLN A 26 -2.63 -2.42 15.32
CA GLN A 26 -3.49 -2.51 16.49
C GLN A 26 -2.79 -3.21 17.66
N GLN A 27 -2.07 -4.31 17.40
CA GLN A 27 -1.35 -5.05 18.45
C GLN A 27 -0.25 -4.21 19.12
N PHE A 28 0.44 -3.38 18.34
CA PHE A 28 1.61 -2.64 18.80
C PHE A 28 1.36 -1.14 19.06
N GLY A 29 0.11 -0.69 19.00
CA GLY A 29 -0.26 0.70 19.35
C GLY A 29 0.05 1.75 18.27
N PHE A 30 0.17 1.35 17.01
CA PHE A 30 0.40 2.24 15.86
C PHE A 30 -0.87 2.56 15.06
N ALA A 31 -2.02 1.99 15.42
CA ALA A 31 -3.29 2.21 14.70
C ALA A 31 -4.02 3.50 15.10
N GLY A 32 -3.46 4.36 15.97
CA GLY A 32 -4.15 5.50 16.55
C GLY A 32 -4.78 5.20 17.92
N ALA A 33 -4.93 6.23 18.76
CA ALA A 33 -5.35 6.07 20.15
C ALA A 33 -6.87 5.95 20.31
N THR A 34 -7.64 6.38 19.31
CA THR A 34 -9.11 6.29 19.30
C THR A 34 -9.62 5.63 18.02
N ARG A 35 -10.87 5.15 18.05
CA ARG A 35 -11.53 4.59 16.86
C ARG A 35 -11.58 5.58 15.69
N LEU A 36 -11.74 6.87 15.97
CA LEU A 36 -11.78 7.90 14.93
C LEU A 36 -10.38 8.17 14.36
N GLU A 37 -9.34 8.13 15.20
CA GLU A 37 -7.96 8.22 14.73
C GLU A 37 -7.57 7.02 13.88
N ALA A 38 -7.96 5.81 14.27
CA ALA A 38 -7.76 4.61 13.47
C ALA A 38 -8.44 4.71 12.10
N ALA A 39 -9.69 5.16 12.05
CA ALA A 39 -10.39 5.39 10.79
C ALA A 39 -9.68 6.45 9.90
N ARG A 40 -9.03 7.46 10.50
CA ARG A 40 -8.25 8.46 9.75
C ARG A 40 -6.95 7.87 9.21
N VAL A 41 -6.27 7.02 9.99
CA VAL A 41 -5.08 6.29 9.52
C VAL A 41 -5.45 5.39 8.34
N ASP A 42 -6.56 4.66 8.45
CA ASP A 42 -7.07 3.80 7.39
C ASP A 42 -7.40 4.62 6.12
N ALA A 43 -8.07 5.77 6.25
CA ALA A 43 -8.37 6.63 5.12
C ALA A 43 -7.11 7.12 4.37
N VAL A 44 -6.01 7.43 5.09
CA VAL A 44 -4.73 7.80 4.48
C VAL A 44 -4.08 6.59 3.79
N ALA A 45 -4.16 5.40 4.40
CA ALA A 45 -3.65 4.18 3.81
C ALA A 45 -4.39 3.81 2.51
N ASP A 46 -5.71 3.95 2.49
CA ASP A 46 -6.55 3.73 1.31
C ASP A 46 -6.22 4.73 0.20
N LEU A 47 -6.09 6.02 0.52
CA LEU A 47 -5.67 7.05 -0.44
C LEU A 47 -4.28 6.74 -1.03
N GLN A 48 -3.35 6.26 -0.20
CA GLN A 48 -2.03 5.83 -0.67
C GLN A 48 -2.12 4.62 -1.60
N GLN A 49 -3.03 3.67 -1.35
CA GLN A 49 -3.26 2.53 -2.23
C GLN A 49 -3.81 2.98 -3.59
N ASP A 50 -4.80 3.88 -3.59
CA ASP A 50 -5.37 4.43 -4.82
C ASP A 50 -4.30 5.16 -5.65
N TYR A 51 -3.49 5.99 -5.00
CA TYR A 51 -2.35 6.64 -5.65
C TYR A 51 -1.35 5.62 -6.20
N TYR A 52 -0.97 4.61 -5.42
CA TYR A 52 -0.04 3.57 -5.85
C TYR A 52 -0.53 2.85 -7.11
N LEU A 53 -1.81 2.51 -7.16
CA LEU A 53 -2.42 1.86 -8.33
C LEU A 53 -2.43 2.80 -9.55
N ALA A 54 -2.71 4.10 -9.35
CA ALA A 54 -2.67 5.09 -10.43
C ALA A 54 -1.27 5.25 -11.03
N VAL A 55 -0.22 5.24 -10.19
CA VAL A 55 1.17 5.39 -10.66
C VAL A 55 1.85 4.07 -11.05
N TYR A 56 1.22 2.93 -10.75
CA TYR A 56 1.79 1.62 -11.01
C TYR A 56 2.30 1.41 -12.45
N PRO A 57 1.61 1.88 -13.50
CA PRO A 57 2.05 1.72 -14.89
C PRO A 57 3.41 2.36 -15.23
N ILE A 58 3.90 3.30 -14.42
CA ILE A 58 5.20 3.96 -14.65
C ILE A 58 6.37 3.04 -14.21
N TYR A 59 6.15 2.14 -13.24
CA TYR A 59 7.24 1.36 -12.64
C TYR A 59 8.08 0.55 -13.63
N PRO A 60 7.52 -0.13 -14.66
CA PRO A 60 8.33 -0.82 -15.65
C PRO A 60 9.36 0.10 -16.33
N VAL A 61 8.99 1.35 -16.63
CA VAL A 61 9.90 2.32 -17.24
C VAL A 61 10.90 2.87 -16.21
N LEU A 62 10.46 3.20 -15.00
CA LEU A 62 11.35 3.70 -13.94
C LEU A 62 12.44 2.67 -13.58
N LEU A 63 12.03 1.42 -13.43
CA LEU A 63 12.88 0.28 -13.04
C LEU A 63 13.71 -0.30 -14.21
N GLY A 64 13.52 0.20 -15.44
CA GLY A 64 14.32 -0.20 -16.61
C GLY A 64 13.87 -1.50 -17.29
N PHE A 65 12.69 -2.02 -16.96
CA PHE A 65 12.07 -3.17 -17.62
C PHE A 65 11.35 -2.80 -18.93
N ALA A 66 11.06 -1.52 -19.14
CA ALA A 66 10.45 -0.99 -20.37
C ALA A 66 11.15 0.29 -20.83
N LYS A 67 11.10 0.57 -22.14
CA LYS A 67 11.54 1.85 -22.70
C LYS A 67 10.46 2.91 -22.50
N GLY A 68 10.87 4.13 -22.15
CA GLY A 68 9.98 5.28 -22.04
C GLY A 68 10.71 6.49 -21.46
N ASP A 69 10.13 7.67 -21.63
CA ASP A 69 10.65 8.89 -21.04
C ASP A 69 10.23 8.98 -19.56
N LYS A 70 11.20 8.77 -18.67
CA LYS A 70 10.99 8.78 -17.21
C LYS A 70 10.48 10.13 -16.71
N GLU A 71 10.94 11.23 -17.30
CA GLU A 71 10.60 12.57 -16.83
C GLU A 71 9.22 13.00 -17.31
N GLN A 72 8.83 12.59 -18.53
CA GLN A 72 7.47 12.81 -19.03
C GLN A 72 6.44 12.00 -18.22
N LEU A 73 6.67 10.70 -18.01
CA LEU A 73 5.70 9.85 -17.30
C LEU A 73 5.51 10.26 -15.84
N LYS A 74 6.56 10.77 -15.17
CA LYS A 74 6.41 11.33 -13.81
C LYS A 74 5.46 12.53 -13.80
N LYS A 75 5.55 13.43 -14.78
CA LYS A 75 4.67 14.61 -14.87
C LYS A 75 3.22 14.22 -15.18
N ASP A 76 3.03 13.26 -16.08
CA ASP A 76 1.69 12.93 -16.57
C ASP A 76 0.90 12.04 -15.61
N ILE A 77 1.58 11.24 -14.77
CA ILE A 77 0.94 10.17 -14.00
C ILE A 77 1.27 10.27 -12.50
N ALA A 78 2.48 10.67 -12.10
CA ALA A 78 2.91 10.62 -10.69
C ALA A 78 2.64 11.89 -9.88
N ILE A 79 2.45 13.03 -10.52
CA ILE A 79 2.21 14.32 -9.87
C ILE A 79 0.79 14.77 -10.26
N PRO A 80 -0.13 14.99 -9.31
CA PRO A 80 -1.44 15.58 -9.61
C PRO A 80 -1.35 17.01 -10.13
#